data_AF-A0A517YUF2-F1
#
_entry.id   AF-A0A517YUF2-F1
#
_cell.length_a   1.000
_cell.length_b   1.000
_cell.length_c   1.000
_cell.angle_alpha   90.00
_cell.angle_beta   90.00
_cell.angle_gamma   90.00
#
_symmetry.space_group_name_H-M   'P 1'
#
loop_
_entity.id
_entity.type
_entity.pdbx_description
1 polymer ?
#
loop_
_entity_poly.entity_id
_entity_poly.type
_entity_poly.pdbx_seq_one_letter_code
_entity_poly.pdbx_strand_id
1 'polypeptide(L)'
;MTRWKQRAYKLRHLLLSLAIITFLAAFYLSLIHPLLVWSEIETPVVFTPIFTLISFLIDSTKITSLEKLYFTAYILFIWALIIFFQWLYLAPRKNFIQTTTTPARPMKRAMIVAAFMSTLLSLGLIFIILELFTVYIDFGWLAALIITAAMLLIWSIWSFIFYQFWRANDQYTQLTKMTRALFVGSSLEAVIAAAVYAANPHKMDCYCARGSYLSLIYSLTVIFWSFGPGLYFLYLYQKRRQHLITYRITCPDCGYNLHGSTSSTCPECGCDLSAK
;
A
#
# COMPACT_ATOMS: atom_id res chain seq x y z
N MET A 1 8.23 -26.20 16.39
CA MET A 1 7.82 -25.13 15.44
C MET A 1 8.21 -25.57 14.04
N THR A 2 7.31 -25.62 13.05
CA THR A 2 7.65 -26.13 11.71
C THR A 2 8.70 -25.23 11.02
N ARG A 3 9.61 -25.80 10.21
CA ARG A 3 10.67 -25.06 9.48
C ARG A 3 10.12 -23.84 8.72
N TRP A 4 8.88 -23.93 8.21
CA TRP A 4 8.17 -22.83 7.56
C TRP A 4 7.87 -21.63 8.47
N LYS A 5 7.45 -21.86 9.73
CA LYS A 5 7.21 -20.79 10.70
C LYS A 5 8.49 -20.02 11.02
N GLN A 6 9.61 -20.72 11.12
CA GLN A 6 10.92 -20.10 11.34
C GLN A 6 11.36 -19.26 10.13
N ARG A 7 11.22 -19.75 8.89
CA ARG A 7 11.55 -18.99 7.67
C ARG A 7 10.71 -17.71 7.54
N ALA A 8 9.40 -17.79 7.76
CA ALA A 8 8.51 -16.63 7.71
C ALA A 8 8.84 -15.59 8.80
N TYR A 9 9.21 -16.04 10.00
CA TYR A 9 9.64 -15.14 11.06
C TYR A 9 10.95 -14.41 10.72
N LYS A 10 11.94 -15.15 10.18
CA LYS A 10 13.21 -14.57 9.72
C LYS A 10 13.01 -13.54 8.60
N LEU A 11 12.20 -13.88 7.58
CA LEU A 11 11.91 -12.97 6.47
C LEU A 11 11.30 -11.64 6.94
N ARG A 12 10.42 -11.67 7.95
CA ARG A 12 9.80 -10.45 8.50
C ARG A 12 10.80 -9.56 9.22
N HIS A 13 11.64 -10.15 10.06
CA HIS A 13 12.68 -9.37 10.74
C HIS A 13 13.66 -8.80 9.73
N LEU A 14 13.99 -9.55 8.67
CA LEU A 14 14.79 -9.06 7.56
C LEU A 14 14.13 -7.86 6.85
N LEU A 15 12.84 -7.94 6.53
CA LEU A 15 12.11 -6.81 5.93
C LEU A 15 12.09 -5.59 6.84
N LEU A 16 11.85 -5.78 8.15
CA LEU A 16 11.87 -4.68 9.11
C LEU A 16 13.26 -4.06 9.24
N SER A 17 14.31 -4.87 9.37
CA SER A 17 15.69 -4.36 9.45
C SER A 17 16.06 -3.63 8.17
N LEU A 18 15.66 -4.15 7.00
CA LEU A 18 15.89 -3.51 5.70
C LEU A 18 15.18 -2.15 5.65
N ALA A 19 13.91 -2.07 6.07
CA ALA A 19 13.16 -0.82 6.14
C ALA A 19 13.81 0.20 7.08
N ILE A 20 14.26 -0.22 8.27
CA ILE A 20 14.92 0.67 9.24
C ILE A 20 16.25 1.17 8.69
N ILE A 21 17.07 0.28 8.11
CA ILE A 21 18.38 0.65 7.55
C ILE A 21 18.20 1.62 6.38
N THR A 22 17.28 1.34 5.46
CA THR A 22 17.00 2.23 4.32
C THR A 22 16.43 3.57 4.77
N PHE A 23 15.57 3.59 5.79
CA PHE A 23 15.05 4.81 6.39
C PHE A 23 16.16 5.64 7.04
N LEU A 24 17.03 5.01 7.84
CA LEU A 24 18.16 5.68 8.49
C LEU A 24 19.16 6.22 7.47
N ALA A 25 19.45 5.47 6.41
CA ALA A 25 20.30 5.92 5.31
C ALA A 25 19.70 7.15 4.60
N ALA A 26 18.40 7.10 4.29
CA ALA A 26 17.69 8.22 3.69
C ALA A 26 17.66 9.44 4.62
N PHE A 27 17.37 9.22 5.90
CA PHE A 27 17.34 10.26 6.94
C PHE A 27 18.70 10.92 7.09
N TYR A 28 19.77 10.13 7.20
CA TYR A 28 21.15 10.60 7.27
C TYR A 28 21.50 11.49 6.07
N LEU A 29 21.22 11.01 4.86
CA LEU A 29 21.45 11.78 3.62
C LEU A 29 20.60 13.05 3.57
N SER A 30 19.36 13.00 4.08
CA SER A 30 18.42 14.13 4.08
C SER A 30 18.63 15.16 5.18
N LEU A 31 19.34 14.86 6.27
CA LEU A 31 19.55 15.80 7.37
C LEU A 31 20.92 16.44 7.34
N ILE A 32 21.94 15.66 7.02
CA ILE A 32 23.33 16.14 7.07
C ILE A 32 23.64 17.02 5.86
N HIS A 33 23.01 16.75 4.72
CA HIS A 33 23.34 17.43 3.48
C HIS A 33 22.64 18.78 3.25
N PRO A 34 21.34 18.98 3.57
CA PRO A 34 20.70 20.29 3.38
C PRO A 34 21.17 21.35 4.37
N LEU A 35 21.73 20.97 5.53
CA LEU A 35 22.42 21.91 6.42
C LEU A 35 23.65 22.58 5.77
N LEU A 36 24.15 22.05 4.65
CA LEU A 36 25.31 22.57 3.92
C LEU A 36 24.97 23.29 2.60
N VAL A 37 23.74 23.16 2.06
CA VAL A 37 23.45 23.50 0.64
C VAL A 37 22.07 24.16 0.43
N TRP A 38 21.49 24.75 1.47
CA TRP A 38 20.11 25.29 1.40
C TRP A 38 19.96 26.61 0.62
N SER A 39 21.03 27.17 0.05
CA SER A 39 20.99 28.50 -0.57
C SER A 39 20.75 28.56 -2.08
N GLU A 40 20.74 27.43 -2.82
CA GLU A 40 20.76 27.50 -4.31
C GLU A 40 19.75 26.62 -5.07
N ILE A 41 18.87 25.87 -4.39
CA ILE A 41 17.92 24.99 -5.10
C ILE A 41 16.60 25.73 -5.36
N GLU A 42 16.48 26.34 -6.53
CA GLU A 42 15.25 27.03 -6.98
C GLU A 42 14.20 26.10 -7.61
N THR A 43 14.50 24.80 -7.82
CA THR A 43 13.58 23.91 -8.52
C THR A 43 12.73 23.05 -7.57
N PRO A 44 11.40 23.08 -7.71
CA PRO A 44 10.51 22.24 -6.92
C PRO A 44 10.62 20.78 -7.36
N VAL A 45 11.23 19.94 -6.51
CA VAL A 45 11.31 18.50 -6.74
C VAL A 45 9.93 17.87 -6.51
N VAL A 46 9.33 17.34 -7.58
CA VAL A 46 8.00 16.72 -7.53
C VAL A 46 8.06 15.34 -6.85
N PHE A 47 7.18 15.13 -5.88
CA PHE A 47 7.22 14.10 -4.84
C PHE A 47 6.76 12.69 -5.25
N THR A 48 7.25 12.14 -6.37
CA THR A 48 6.82 10.79 -6.80
C THR A 48 7.96 9.77 -6.95
N PRO A 49 7.97 8.67 -6.17
CA PRO A 49 9.10 7.75 -6.02
C PRO A 49 9.48 6.93 -7.24
N ILE A 50 8.48 6.42 -7.95
CA ILE A 50 8.68 5.45 -9.03
C ILE A 50 9.27 6.18 -10.24
N PHE A 51 8.79 7.40 -10.48
CA PHE A 51 9.23 8.14 -11.64
C PHE A 51 10.53 8.90 -11.43
N THR A 52 10.83 9.41 -10.22
CA THR A 52 12.17 9.93 -9.92
C THR A 52 13.25 8.87 -10.17
N LEU A 53 12.94 7.60 -9.93
CA LEU A 53 13.84 6.48 -10.25
C LEU A 53 13.99 6.28 -11.76
N ILE A 54 12.91 6.37 -12.53
CA ILE A 54 12.94 6.27 -14.00
C ILE A 54 13.67 7.46 -14.64
N SER A 55 13.36 8.69 -14.24
CA SER A 55 14.03 9.88 -14.77
C SER A 55 15.50 9.96 -14.36
N PHE A 56 15.86 9.52 -13.15
CA PHE A 56 17.25 9.34 -12.74
C PHE A 56 18.00 8.32 -13.61
N LEU A 57 17.34 7.22 -14.00
CA LEU A 57 17.94 6.20 -14.87
C LEU A 57 18.12 6.70 -16.32
N ILE A 58 17.23 7.57 -16.81
CA ILE A 58 17.21 8.00 -18.21
C ILE A 58 18.20 9.14 -18.50
N ASP A 59 18.36 10.12 -17.60
CA ASP A 59 19.18 11.34 -17.88
C ASP A 59 20.23 11.63 -16.79
N SER A 60 21.00 10.60 -16.43
CA SER A 60 22.01 10.71 -15.36
C SER A 60 23.23 11.58 -15.72
N THR A 61 23.40 12.03 -16.96
CA THR A 61 24.62 12.71 -17.42
C THR A 61 24.63 14.22 -17.14
N LYS A 62 23.46 14.85 -17.02
CA LYS A 62 23.35 16.32 -16.83
C LYS A 62 23.22 16.78 -15.37
N ILE A 63 22.97 15.84 -14.46
CA ILE A 63 22.65 16.14 -13.06
C ILE A 63 23.94 16.32 -12.26
N THR A 64 24.03 17.38 -11.45
CA THR A 64 25.17 17.61 -10.56
C THR A 64 25.32 16.46 -9.56
N SER A 65 26.54 16.20 -9.07
CA SER A 65 26.80 15.14 -8.08
C SER A 65 25.93 15.29 -6.81
N LEU A 66 25.56 16.52 -6.48
CA LEU A 66 24.79 16.89 -5.30
C LEU A 66 23.30 16.59 -5.46
N GLU A 67 22.70 16.98 -6.58
CA GLU A 67 21.32 16.62 -6.93
C GLU A 67 21.15 15.10 -6.99
N LYS A 68 22.10 14.37 -7.58
CA LYS A 68 22.09 12.90 -7.61
C LYS A 68 22.00 12.29 -6.21
N LEU A 69 22.73 12.85 -5.25
CA LEU A 69 22.71 12.37 -3.87
C LEU A 69 21.33 12.60 -3.22
N TYR A 70 20.75 13.78 -3.41
CA TYR A 70 19.42 14.10 -2.90
C TYR A 70 18.33 13.19 -3.49
N PHE A 71 18.35 13.00 -4.81
CA PHE A 71 17.44 12.06 -5.49
C PHE A 71 17.62 10.63 -4.97
N THR A 72 18.87 10.20 -4.76
CA THR A 72 19.16 8.86 -4.21
C THR A 72 18.61 8.71 -2.79
N ALA A 73 18.81 9.72 -1.93
CA ALA A 73 18.28 9.74 -0.57
C ALA A 73 16.75 9.64 -0.55
N TYR A 74 16.10 10.41 -1.43
CA TYR A 74 14.65 10.42 -1.56
C TYR A 74 14.10 9.08 -2.06
N ILE A 75 14.73 8.48 -3.08
CA ILE A 75 14.38 7.15 -3.57
C ILE A 75 14.51 6.11 -2.44
N LEU A 76 15.61 6.15 -1.68
CA LEU A 76 15.82 5.26 -0.53
C LEU A 76 14.75 5.46 0.55
N PHE A 77 14.35 6.71 0.81
CA PHE A 77 13.29 7.03 1.77
C PHE A 77 11.98 6.34 1.39
N ILE A 78 11.60 6.44 0.11
CA ILE A 78 10.32 5.87 -0.32
C ILE A 78 10.39 4.35 -0.44
N TRP A 79 11.53 3.79 -0.86
CA TRP A 79 11.75 2.35 -0.74
C TRP A 79 11.61 1.87 0.70
N ALA A 80 12.16 2.61 1.67
CA ALA A 80 12.00 2.31 3.09
C ALA A 80 10.53 2.31 3.51
N LEU A 81 9.75 3.32 3.08
CA LEU A 81 8.32 3.38 3.33
C LEU A 81 7.58 2.18 2.72
N ILE A 82 7.84 1.84 1.44
CA ILE A 82 7.21 0.70 0.77
C ILE A 82 7.51 -0.59 1.54
N ILE A 83 8.78 -0.85 1.88
CA ILE A 83 9.18 -2.05 2.62
C ILE A 83 8.55 -2.06 4.01
N PHE A 84 8.48 -0.91 4.68
CA PHE A 84 7.85 -0.76 5.99
C PHE A 84 6.34 -1.06 5.94
N PHE A 85 5.61 -0.53 4.97
CA PHE A 85 4.19 -0.82 4.80
C PHE A 85 3.94 -2.28 4.42
N GLN A 86 4.79 -2.87 3.56
CA GLN A 86 4.75 -4.31 3.27
C GLN A 86 4.99 -5.14 4.53
N TRP A 87 5.95 -4.77 5.37
CA TRP A 87 6.16 -5.40 6.67
C TRP A 87 4.93 -5.24 7.58
N LEU A 88 4.33 -4.06 7.63
CA LEU A 88 3.17 -3.76 8.47
C LEU A 88 1.94 -4.59 8.06
N TYR A 89 1.78 -4.84 6.75
CA TYR A 89 0.81 -5.79 6.20
C TYR A 89 1.14 -7.24 6.53
N LEU A 90 2.41 -7.65 6.38
CA LEU A 90 2.85 -9.03 6.56
C LEU A 90 3.08 -9.42 8.02
N ALA A 91 3.07 -8.47 8.96
CA ALA A 91 3.26 -8.69 10.38
C ALA A 91 2.00 -9.35 10.97
N PRO A 92 2.01 -10.67 11.25
CA PRO A 92 0.86 -11.32 11.84
C PRO A 92 0.80 -10.91 13.29
N ARG A 93 -0.41 -10.88 13.82
CA ARG A 93 -0.57 -11.11 15.25
C ARG A 93 -0.02 -12.51 15.56
N LYS A 94 0.74 -12.64 16.66
CA LYS A 94 1.37 -13.89 17.14
C LYS A 94 0.43 -15.12 17.17
N ASN A 95 -0.90 -14.92 17.09
CA ASN A 95 -1.92 -15.96 17.17
C ASN A 95 -2.78 -16.06 15.88
N PHE A 96 -2.17 -16.21 14.71
CA PHE A 96 -2.91 -16.51 13.47
C PHE A 96 -3.51 -17.93 13.42
N ILE A 97 -3.32 -18.73 14.48
CA ILE A 97 -4.11 -19.92 14.76
C ILE A 97 -5.41 -19.43 15.42
N GLN A 98 -6.29 -18.80 14.64
CA GLN A 98 -7.68 -18.66 15.02
C GLN A 98 -8.38 -19.96 14.60
N THR A 99 -8.54 -20.87 15.55
CA THR A 99 -9.77 -21.64 15.65
C THR A 99 -10.88 -20.60 15.82
N THR A 100 -11.66 -20.40 14.76
CA THR A 100 -12.72 -19.38 14.67
C THR A 100 -13.90 -19.77 15.55
N THR A 101 -13.76 -19.60 16.86
CA THR A 101 -14.89 -19.53 17.80
C THR A 101 -14.95 -18.18 18.51
N THR A 102 -13.94 -17.33 18.36
CA THR A 102 -13.92 -15.99 18.97
C THR A 102 -13.93 -14.89 17.91
N PRO A 103 -14.73 -13.82 18.12
CA PRO A 103 -14.83 -12.71 17.18
C PRO A 103 -13.45 -12.09 16.95
N ALA A 104 -13.09 -11.95 15.67
CA ALA A 104 -11.81 -11.38 15.29
C ALA A 104 -11.67 -9.96 15.87
N ARG A 105 -10.51 -9.67 16.45
CA ARG A 105 -10.23 -8.33 17.00
C ARG A 105 -9.94 -7.35 15.85
N PRO A 106 -10.37 -6.09 15.97
CA PRO A 106 -10.23 -5.08 14.92
C PRO A 106 -8.78 -4.89 14.50
N MET A 107 -8.51 -4.98 13.19
CA MET A 107 -7.20 -4.72 12.60
C MET A 107 -7.01 -3.21 12.39
N LYS A 108 -6.79 -2.47 13.49
CA LYS A 108 -6.52 -1.01 13.48
C LYS A 108 -5.48 -0.61 12.41
N ARG A 109 -4.52 -1.48 12.15
CA ARG A 109 -3.47 -1.30 11.12
C ARG A 109 -4.02 -1.26 9.70
N ALA A 110 -4.91 -2.18 9.32
CA ALA A 110 -5.48 -2.22 7.99
C ALA A 110 -6.31 -0.96 7.69
N MET A 111 -7.03 -0.47 8.70
CA MET A 111 -7.80 0.77 8.63
C MET A 111 -6.92 2.00 8.36
N ILE A 112 -5.79 2.12 9.08
CA ILE A 112 -4.84 3.23 8.88
C ILE A 112 -4.28 3.22 7.45
N VAL A 113 -3.94 2.04 6.93
CA VAL A 113 -3.40 1.93 5.58
C VAL A 113 -4.46 2.22 4.52
N ALA A 114 -5.69 1.72 4.70
CA ALA A 114 -6.80 2.04 3.81
C ALA A 114 -7.09 3.56 3.78
N ALA A 115 -7.03 4.23 4.94
CA ALA A 115 -7.21 5.68 5.03
C ALA A 115 -6.10 6.43 4.29
N PHE A 116 -4.85 5.97 4.40
CA PHE A 116 -3.74 6.52 3.65
C PHE A 116 -3.94 6.36 2.13
N MET A 117 -4.34 5.18 1.66
CA MET A 117 -4.66 4.96 0.24
C MET A 117 -5.77 5.89 -0.25
N SER A 118 -6.84 6.06 0.55
CA SER A 118 -7.95 6.96 0.20
C SER A 118 -7.52 8.42 0.14
N THR A 119 -6.53 8.80 0.96
CA THR A 119 -5.93 10.14 0.94
C THR A 119 -5.18 10.39 -0.36
N LEU A 120 -4.38 9.42 -0.82
CA LEU A 120 -3.66 9.53 -2.10
C LEU A 120 -4.63 9.71 -3.28
N LEU A 121 -5.72 8.95 -3.30
CA LEU A 121 -6.77 9.09 -4.33
C LEU A 121 -7.48 10.45 -4.25
N SER A 122 -7.79 10.91 -3.03
CA SER A 122 -8.43 12.22 -2.86
C SER A 122 -7.51 13.36 -3.34
N LEU A 123 -6.20 13.27 -3.06
CA LEU A 123 -5.23 14.25 -3.53
C LEU A 123 -5.08 14.22 -5.06
N GLY A 124 -5.00 13.03 -5.66
CA GLY A 124 -4.93 12.92 -7.13
C GLY A 124 -6.17 13.50 -7.80
N LEU A 125 -7.36 13.25 -7.26
CA LEU A 125 -8.60 13.87 -7.75
C LEU A 125 -8.57 15.40 -7.64
N ILE A 126 -8.11 15.96 -6.51
CA ILE A 126 -7.96 17.41 -6.33
C ILE A 126 -7.00 17.97 -7.38
N PHE A 127 -5.88 17.30 -7.65
CA PHE A 127 -4.92 17.73 -8.67
C PHE A 127 -5.51 17.73 -10.09
N ILE A 128 -6.32 16.72 -10.45
CA ILE A 128 -7.06 16.73 -11.73
C ILE A 128 -8.00 17.92 -11.81
N ILE A 129 -8.76 18.19 -10.74
CA ILE A 129 -9.72 19.30 -10.68
C ILE A 129 -9.00 20.64 -10.86
N LEU A 130 -7.90 20.86 -10.14
CA LEU A 130 -7.10 22.09 -10.26
C LEU A 130 -6.56 22.28 -11.68
N GLU A 131 -6.08 21.21 -12.32
CA GLU A 131 -5.63 21.25 -13.72
C GLU A 131 -6.78 21.61 -14.68
N LEU A 132 -7.98 21.05 -14.45
CA LEU A 132 -9.16 21.34 -15.27
C LEU A 132 -9.58 22.80 -15.18
N PHE A 133 -9.46 23.42 -14.00
CA PHE A 133 -9.70 24.84 -13.79
C PHE A 133 -8.49 25.73 -14.14
N THR A 134 -7.43 25.16 -14.71
CA THR A 134 -6.19 25.87 -15.07
C THR A 134 -5.54 26.63 -13.90
N VAL A 135 -5.75 26.15 -12.67
CA VAL A 135 -5.13 26.72 -11.47
C VAL A 135 -3.73 26.13 -11.33
N TYR A 136 -2.73 26.96 -11.61
CA TYR A 136 -1.33 26.60 -11.43
C TYR A 136 -0.89 26.86 -9.99
N ILE A 137 -0.36 25.84 -9.32
CA ILE A 137 0.24 26.00 -8.00
C ILE A 137 1.74 26.21 -8.20
N ASP A 138 2.22 27.37 -7.75
CA ASP A 138 3.66 27.59 -7.62
C ASP A 138 4.17 26.81 -6.41
N PHE A 139 5.12 25.91 -6.63
CA PHE A 139 5.61 24.95 -5.64
C PHE A 139 6.66 25.57 -4.71
N GLY A 140 6.29 26.67 -4.03
CA GLY A 140 7.08 27.24 -2.94
C GLY A 140 6.95 26.47 -1.62
N TRP A 141 7.76 26.84 -0.63
CA TRP A 141 7.73 26.22 0.71
C TRP A 141 6.35 26.34 1.40
N LEU A 142 5.66 27.47 1.20
CA LEU A 142 4.33 27.70 1.75
C LEU A 142 3.31 26.75 1.12
N ALA A 143 3.37 26.56 -0.20
CA ALA A 143 2.53 25.60 -0.91
C ALA A 143 2.80 24.17 -0.43
N ALA A 144 4.07 23.80 -0.19
CA ALA A 144 4.43 22.50 0.37
C ALA A 144 3.80 22.28 1.77
N LEU A 145 3.83 23.31 2.62
CA LEU A 145 3.20 23.27 3.95
C LEU A 145 1.69 23.12 3.85
N ILE A 146 1.03 23.89 2.98
CA ILE A 146 -0.42 23.80 2.74
C ILE A 146 -0.80 22.41 2.23
N ILE A 147 -0.08 21.87 1.23
CA ILE A 147 -0.31 20.52 0.69
C ILE A 147 -0.13 19.47 1.78
N THR A 148 0.91 19.59 2.61
CA THR A 148 1.17 18.66 3.71
C THR A 148 0.07 18.71 4.76
N ALA A 149 -0.38 19.91 5.14
CA ALA A 149 -1.49 20.11 6.08
C ALA A 149 -2.79 19.54 5.51
N ALA A 150 -3.09 19.78 4.23
CA ALA A 150 -4.25 19.22 3.53
C ALA A 150 -4.21 17.69 3.50
N MET A 151 -3.05 17.10 3.21
CA MET A 151 -2.85 15.65 3.25
C MET A 151 -3.13 15.06 4.64
N LEU A 152 -2.60 15.67 5.70
CA LEU A 152 -2.84 15.21 7.08
C LEU A 152 -4.31 15.35 7.50
N LEU A 153 -4.97 16.43 7.06
CA LEU A 153 -6.38 16.67 7.33
C LEU A 153 -7.26 15.63 6.62
N ILE A 154 -7.04 15.41 5.32
CA ILE A 154 -7.77 14.39 4.53
C ILE A 154 -7.53 12.99 5.11
N TRP A 155 -6.30 12.67 5.50
CA TRP A 155 -5.98 11.39 6.13
C TRP A 155 -6.69 11.20 7.48
N SER A 156 -6.78 12.26 8.28
CA SER A 156 -7.51 12.23 9.55
C SER A 156 -9.01 12.00 9.33
N ILE A 157 -9.59 12.67 8.31
CA ILE A 157 -10.99 12.48 7.91
C ILE A 157 -11.25 11.04 7.49
N TRP A 158 -10.46 10.48 6.57
CA TRP A 158 -10.64 9.09 6.13
C TRP A 158 -10.41 8.08 7.25
N SER A 159 -9.44 8.33 8.12
CA SER A 159 -9.19 7.49 9.30
C SER A 159 -10.40 7.46 10.23
N PHE A 160 -11.07 8.61 10.42
CA PHE A 160 -12.28 8.71 11.21
C PHE A 160 -13.48 8.03 10.53
N ILE A 161 -13.69 8.24 9.22
CA ILE A 161 -14.76 7.60 8.45
C ILE A 161 -14.63 6.08 8.52
N PHE A 162 -13.43 5.53 8.27
CA PHE A 162 -13.22 4.09 8.35
C PHE A 162 -13.31 3.55 9.76
N TYR A 163 -12.94 4.33 10.77
CA TYR A 163 -13.15 3.95 12.16
C TYR A 163 -14.64 3.79 12.51
N GLN A 164 -15.49 4.72 12.07
CA GLN A 164 -16.93 4.63 12.27
C GLN A 164 -17.53 3.48 11.46
N PHE A 165 -17.17 3.37 10.18
CA PHE A 165 -17.65 2.32 9.29
C PHE A 165 -17.29 0.92 9.79
N TRP A 166 -16.12 0.77 10.43
CA TRP A 166 -15.70 -0.49 11.02
C TRP A 166 -16.52 -0.90 12.25
N ARG A 167 -17.05 0.05 13.02
CA ARG A 167 -17.85 -0.25 14.22
C ARG A 167 -19.27 -0.75 13.91
N ALA A 168 -19.78 -0.46 12.71
CA ALA A 168 -21.20 -0.65 12.41
C ALA A 168 -21.60 -2.08 11.98
N ASN A 169 -20.70 -2.89 11.42
CA ASN A 169 -21.08 -4.16 10.75
C ASN A 169 -20.02 -5.27 10.93
N ASP A 170 -20.33 -6.45 10.39
CA ASP A 170 -19.39 -7.56 10.27
C ASP A 170 -18.08 -7.14 9.56
N GLN A 171 -16.96 -7.49 10.18
CA GLN A 171 -15.62 -7.02 9.83
C GLN A 171 -15.17 -7.50 8.45
N TYR A 172 -15.51 -8.73 8.09
CA TYR A 172 -15.13 -9.30 6.79
C TYR A 172 -15.88 -8.60 5.67
N THR A 173 -17.18 -8.42 5.84
CA THR A 173 -18.02 -7.70 4.90
C THR A 173 -17.52 -6.26 4.69
N GLN A 174 -17.14 -5.56 5.77
CA GLN A 174 -16.62 -4.19 5.66
C GLN A 174 -15.25 -4.14 4.99
N LEU A 175 -14.35 -5.08 5.29
CA LEU A 175 -13.06 -5.14 4.63
C LEU A 175 -13.21 -5.34 3.12
N THR A 176 -14.07 -6.27 2.70
CA THR A 176 -14.36 -6.52 1.27
C THR A 176 -14.96 -5.29 0.57
N LYS A 177 -15.86 -4.56 1.26
CA LYS A 177 -16.42 -3.32 0.71
C LYS A 177 -15.34 -2.24 0.57
N MET A 178 -14.48 -2.05 1.56
CA MET A 178 -13.39 -1.07 1.52
C MET A 178 -12.38 -1.39 0.40
N THR A 179 -11.92 -2.64 0.31
CA THR A 179 -10.95 -3.03 -0.73
C THR A 179 -11.54 -2.91 -2.13
N ARG A 180 -12.81 -3.30 -2.32
CA ARG A 180 -13.52 -3.10 -3.58
C ARG A 180 -13.65 -1.61 -3.93
N ALA A 181 -14.01 -0.77 -2.96
CA ALA A 181 -14.14 0.67 -3.19
C ALA A 181 -12.81 1.33 -3.55
N LEU A 182 -11.72 1.00 -2.85
CA LEU A 182 -10.37 1.47 -3.16
C LEU A 182 -9.91 1.04 -4.56
N PHE A 183 -10.17 -0.22 -4.92
CA PHE A 183 -9.79 -0.75 -6.23
C PHE A 183 -10.58 -0.09 -7.37
N VAL A 184 -11.90 0.03 -7.21
CA VAL A 184 -12.76 0.69 -8.21
C VAL A 184 -12.41 2.18 -8.31
N GLY A 185 -12.22 2.86 -7.17
CA GLY A 185 -11.87 4.28 -7.12
C GLY A 185 -10.53 4.56 -7.80
N SER A 186 -9.49 3.80 -7.47
CA SER A 186 -8.17 3.97 -8.11
C SER A 186 -8.17 3.65 -9.60
N SER A 187 -8.94 2.66 -10.05
CA SER A 187 -9.08 2.36 -11.48
C SER A 187 -9.80 3.48 -12.22
N LEU A 188 -10.89 4.00 -11.64
CA LEU A 188 -11.66 5.10 -12.22
C LEU A 188 -10.84 6.38 -12.29
N GLU A 189 -10.12 6.71 -11.21
CA GLU A 189 -9.25 7.88 -11.16
C GLU A 189 -8.12 7.78 -12.18
N ALA A 190 -7.47 6.62 -12.33
CA ALA A 190 -6.46 6.41 -13.36
C ALA A 190 -7.00 6.62 -14.79
N VAL A 191 -8.22 6.16 -15.09
CA VAL A 191 -8.85 6.36 -16.40
C VAL A 191 -9.15 7.83 -16.65
N ILE A 192 -9.71 8.54 -15.67
CA ILE A 192 -10.00 9.98 -15.77
C ILE A 192 -8.69 10.76 -15.95
N ALA A 193 -7.68 10.47 -15.13
CA ALA A 193 -6.37 11.10 -15.19
C ALA A 193 -5.72 10.92 -16.57
N ALA A 194 -5.77 9.71 -17.14
CA ALA A 194 -5.26 9.42 -18.48
C ALA A 194 -6.02 10.19 -19.57
N ALA A 195 -7.36 10.30 -19.45
CA ALA A 195 -8.17 11.05 -20.40
C ALA A 195 -7.87 12.55 -20.34
N VAL A 196 -7.77 13.14 -19.14
CA VAL A 196 -7.42 14.56 -18.96
C VAL A 196 -6.01 14.85 -19.49
N TYR A 197 -5.06 13.95 -19.24
CA TYR A 197 -3.71 14.04 -19.78
C TYR A 197 -3.71 14.03 -21.31
N ALA A 198 -4.46 13.10 -21.93
CA ALA A 198 -4.55 12.97 -23.38
C ALA A 198 -5.30 14.14 -24.05
N ALA A 199 -6.25 14.77 -23.36
CA ALA A 199 -7.04 15.89 -23.87
C ALA A 199 -6.25 17.19 -23.98
N ASN A 200 -5.17 17.35 -23.22
CA ASN A 200 -4.38 18.58 -23.16
C ASN A 200 -2.91 18.37 -23.60
N PRO A 201 -2.61 17.79 -24.79
CA PRO A 201 -1.24 17.40 -25.15
C PRO A 201 -0.31 18.60 -25.40
N HIS A 202 -0.86 19.77 -25.73
CA HIS A 202 -0.11 20.93 -26.20
C HIS A 202 0.42 21.88 -25.10
N LYS A 203 0.07 21.67 -23.82
CA LYS A 203 0.74 22.41 -22.75
C LYS A 203 2.15 21.82 -22.58
N MET A 204 3.16 22.56 -23.04
CA MET A 204 4.57 22.17 -23.03
C MET A 204 5.23 22.35 -21.65
N ASP A 205 4.45 22.66 -20.61
CA ASP A 205 4.95 22.75 -19.25
C ASP A 205 5.43 21.36 -18.79
N CYS A 206 6.52 21.36 -18.02
CA CYS A 206 7.14 20.17 -17.45
C CYS A 206 6.08 19.16 -16.97
N TYR A 207 6.14 17.92 -17.47
CA TYR A 207 5.16 16.87 -17.19
C TYR A 207 4.95 16.63 -15.68
N CYS A 208 5.96 16.92 -14.86
CA CYS A 208 5.92 16.81 -13.40
C CYS A 208 4.93 17.80 -12.75
N ALA A 209 4.65 18.93 -13.39
CA ALA A 209 3.74 19.95 -12.85
C ALA A 209 2.27 19.69 -13.20
N ARG A 210 1.97 18.67 -14.02
CA ARG A 210 0.60 18.30 -14.36
C ARG A 210 -0.09 17.54 -13.23
N GLY A 211 -1.29 17.98 -12.86
CA GLY A 211 -2.09 17.33 -11.83
C GLY A 211 -2.59 15.94 -12.22
N SER A 212 -2.98 15.78 -13.49
CA SER A 212 -3.35 14.52 -14.15
C SER A 212 -2.23 13.49 -14.09
N TYR A 213 -0.99 13.93 -14.26
CA TYR A 213 0.17 13.07 -14.14
C TYR A 213 0.40 12.59 -12.69
N LEU A 214 0.32 13.50 -11.71
CA LEU A 214 0.40 13.14 -10.30
C LEU A 214 -0.71 12.16 -9.87
N SER A 215 -1.95 12.40 -10.34
CA SER A 215 -3.08 11.51 -10.07
C SER A 215 -2.89 10.10 -10.65
N LEU A 216 -2.31 9.98 -11.86
CA LEU A 216 -1.93 8.66 -12.41
C LEU A 216 -0.97 7.93 -11.49
N ILE A 217 0.05 8.61 -10.97
CA ILE A 217 1.03 8.00 -10.07
C ILE A 217 0.38 7.54 -8.76
N TYR A 218 -0.45 8.38 -8.14
CA TYR A 218 -1.14 8.02 -6.91
C TYR A 218 -2.07 6.83 -7.11
N SER A 219 -2.85 6.85 -8.20
CA SER A 219 -3.75 5.75 -8.56
C SER A 219 -3.00 4.43 -8.78
N LEU A 220 -1.92 4.45 -9.57
CA LEU A 220 -1.09 3.27 -9.79
C LEU A 220 -0.41 2.77 -8.52
N THR A 221 0.02 3.68 -7.63
CA THR A 221 0.61 3.31 -6.33
C THR A 221 -0.42 2.60 -5.46
N VAL A 222 -1.66 3.10 -5.41
CA VAL A 222 -2.75 2.48 -4.66
C VAL A 222 -3.13 1.13 -5.24
N ILE A 223 -3.20 1.01 -6.57
CA ILE A 223 -3.43 -0.27 -7.28
C ILE A 223 -2.34 -1.27 -6.91
N PHE A 224 -1.08 -0.89 -7.04
CA PHE A 224 0.07 -1.75 -6.73
C PHE A 224 0.07 -2.20 -5.26
N TRP A 225 -0.20 -1.28 -4.33
CA TRP A 225 -0.28 -1.61 -2.90
C TRP A 225 -1.51 -2.43 -2.53
N SER A 226 -2.61 -2.29 -3.27
CA SER A 226 -3.83 -3.10 -3.05
C SER A 226 -3.62 -4.53 -3.55
N PHE A 227 -2.93 -4.72 -4.68
CA PHE A 227 -2.66 -6.04 -5.25
C PHE A 227 -1.52 -6.79 -4.58
N GLY A 228 -0.43 -6.12 -4.20
CA GLY A 228 0.79 -6.77 -3.68
C GLY A 228 0.54 -7.77 -2.54
N PRO A 229 0.05 -7.33 -1.37
CA PRO A 229 -0.26 -8.22 -0.28
C PRO A 229 -1.51 -9.08 -0.56
N GLY A 230 -2.47 -8.58 -1.33
CA GLY A 230 -3.71 -9.30 -1.67
C GLY A 230 -3.46 -10.60 -2.44
N LEU A 231 -2.61 -10.54 -3.48
CA LEU A 231 -2.18 -11.71 -4.25
C LEU A 231 -1.43 -12.72 -3.39
N TYR A 232 -0.54 -12.24 -2.51
CA TYR A 232 0.17 -13.09 -1.58
C TYR A 232 -0.78 -13.78 -0.58
N PHE A 233 -1.76 -13.07 -0.03
CA PHE A 233 -2.75 -13.65 0.87
C PHE A 233 -3.69 -14.62 0.16
N LEU A 234 -4.10 -14.34 -1.08
CA LEU A 234 -4.87 -15.28 -1.91
C LEU A 234 -4.08 -16.57 -2.14
N TYR A 235 -2.81 -16.46 -2.51
CA TYR A 235 -1.92 -17.62 -2.66
C TYR A 235 -1.79 -18.43 -1.36
N LEU A 236 -1.58 -17.76 -0.22
CA LEU A 236 -1.51 -18.43 1.08
C LEU A 236 -2.83 -19.06 1.50
N TYR A 237 -3.96 -18.40 1.23
CA TYR A 237 -5.30 -18.92 1.51
C TYR A 237 -5.56 -20.19 0.72
N GLN A 238 -5.27 -20.16 -0.59
CA GLN A 238 -5.40 -21.32 -1.46
C GLN A 238 -4.51 -22.47 -1.00
N LYS A 239 -3.24 -22.19 -0.69
CA LYS A 239 -2.30 -23.18 -0.16
C LYS A 239 -2.75 -23.76 1.18
N ARG A 240 -3.32 -22.95 2.08
CA ARG A 240 -3.87 -23.42 3.35
C ARG A 240 -5.11 -24.28 3.13
N ARG A 241 -6.04 -23.85 2.26
CA ARG A 241 -7.23 -24.63 1.91
C ARG A 241 -6.84 -25.98 1.33
N GLN A 242 -5.88 -26.00 0.40
CA GLN A 242 -5.31 -27.23 -0.15
C GLN A 242 -4.71 -28.10 0.96
N HIS A 243 -3.90 -27.55 1.86
CA HIS A 243 -3.34 -28.31 2.98
C HIS A 243 -4.42 -28.87 3.92
N LEU A 244 -5.50 -28.14 4.22
CA LEU A 244 -6.58 -28.66 5.07
C LEU A 244 -7.31 -29.83 4.40
N ILE A 245 -7.50 -29.75 3.08
CA ILE A 245 -8.10 -30.82 2.26
C ILE A 245 -7.15 -32.03 2.17
N THR A 246 -5.88 -31.82 1.85
CA THR A 246 -4.88 -32.91 1.68
C THR A 246 -4.65 -33.70 2.97
N TYR A 247 -4.70 -33.05 4.14
CA TYR A 247 -4.47 -33.73 5.42
C TYR A 247 -5.76 -34.24 6.09
N ARG A 248 -6.91 -34.26 5.38
CA ARG A 248 -8.24 -34.65 5.90
C ARG A 248 -8.60 -34.01 7.25
N ILE A 249 -8.11 -32.79 7.49
CA ILE A 249 -8.41 -32.07 8.75
C ILE A 249 -9.85 -31.53 8.70
N THR A 250 -10.42 -31.36 7.50
CA THR A 250 -11.80 -30.93 7.30
C THR A 250 -12.51 -31.84 6.29
N CYS A 251 -13.79 -32.12 6.53
CA CYS A 251 -14.64 -32.84 5.59
C CYS A 251 -14.73 -32.07 4.26
N PRO A 252 -14.55 -32.73 3.10
CA PRO A 252 -14.57 -32.07 1.80
C PRO A 252 -15.97 -31.56 1.40
N ASP A 253 -17.04 -32.18 1.90
CA ASP A 253 -18.41 -31.82 1.51
C ASP A 253 -18.99 -30.72 2.40
N CYS A 254 -18.93 -30.87 3.73
CA CYS A 254 -19.54 -29.89 4.66
C CYS A 254 -18.53 -28.94 5.33
N GLY A 255 -17.22 -29.19 5.21
CA GLY A 255 -16.20 -28.37 5.86
C GLY A 255 -16.01 -28.62 7.36
N TYR A 256 -16.69 -29.61 7.96
CA TYR A 256 -16.57 -29.95 9.37
C TYR A 256 -15.13 -30.34 9.75
N ASN A 257 -14.64 -29.89 10.91
CA ASN A 257 -13.29 -30.17 11.37
C ASN A 257 -13.19 -31.62 11.91
N LEU A 258 -12.47 -32.47 11.19
CA LEU A 258 -12.23 -33.89 11.50
C LEU A 258 -11.03 -34.10 12.44
N HIS A 259 -10.42 -33.04 12.96
CA HIS A 259 -9.26 -33.17 13.84
C HIS A 259 -9.62 -33.98 15.09
N GLY A 260 -9.02 -35.16 15.23
CA GLY A 260 -9.28 -36.09 16.34
C GLY A 260 -10.44 -37.06 16.10
N SER A 261 -11.13 -36.97 14.96
CA SER A 261 -12.09 -37.99 14.53
C SER A 261 -11.35 -39.21 14.01
N THR A 262 -11.63 -40.38 14.60
CA THR A 262 -11.16 -41.70 14.12
C THR A 262 -12.19 -42.39 13.22
N SER A 263 -13.38 -41.80 13.09
CA SER A 263 -14.48 -42.29 12.27
C SER A 263 -14.14 -42.23 10.78
N SER A 264 -14.46 -43.30 10.03
CA SER A 264 -14.41 -43.31 8.56
C SER A 264 -15.52 -42.46 7.92
N THR A 265 -16.53 -42.03 8.70
CA THR A 265 -17.62 -41.18 8.24
C THR A 265 -17.61 -39.83 8.96
N CYS A 266 -18.01 -38.76 8.27
CA CYS A 266 -18.14 -37.45 8.88
C CYS A 266 -19.33 -37.43 9.87
N PRO A 267 -19.14 -36.96 11.12
CA PRO A 267 -20.21 -36.96 12.13
C PRO A 267 -21.32 -35.94 11.87
N GLU A 268 -21.06 -34.91 11.07
CA GLU A 268 -22.06 -33.88 10.69
C GLU A 268 -22.87 -34.30 9.46
N CYS A 269 -22.21 -34.65 8.35
CA CYS A 269 -22.90 -34.90 7.07
C CYS A 269 -22.99 -36.38 6.67
N GLY A 270 -22.35 -37.30 7.40
CA GLY A 270 -22.35 -38.74 7.09
C GLY A 270 -21.52 -39.15 5.88
N CYS A 271 -20.79 -38.23 5.21
CA CYS A 271 -19.99 -38.60 4.04
C CYS A 271 -18.89 -39.62 4.41
N ASP A 272 -18.66 -40.61 3.54
CA ASP A 272 -17.57 -41.57 3.70
C ASP A 272 -16.23 -40.90 3.33
N LEU A 273 -15.31 -40.86 4.29
CA LEU A 273 -13.99 -40.25 4.17
C LEU A 273 -12.97 -41.24 3.61
N SER A 274 -13.27 -42.54 3.56
CA SER A 274 -12.35 -43.58 3.10
C SER A 274 -12.17 -43.60 1.58
N ALA A 275 -13.18 -43.15 0.83
CA ALA A 275 -13.27 -43.27 -0.63
C ALA A 275 -12.58 -42.14 -1.46
N LYS A 276 -11.93 -41.15 -0.83
CA LYS A 276 -11.27 -40.01 -1.49
C LYS A 276 -9.81 -39.85 -1.06
#